data_AF-A0A6N7ZPE6-F1
#
_entry.id   AF-A0A6N7ZPE6-F1
#
_cell.length_a   1.000
_cell.length_b   1.000
_cell.length_c   1.000
_cell.angle_alpha   90.00
_cell.angle_beta   90.00
_cell.angle_gamma   90.00
#
_symmetry.space_group_name_H-M   'P 1'
#
loop_
_entity.id
_entity.type
_entity.pdbx_description
1 polymer ?
#
loop_
_entity_poly.entity_id
_entity_poly.type
_entity_poly.pdbx_seq_one_letter_code
_entity_poly.pdbx_strand_id
1 'polypeptide(L)'
;MGYPGLNRQFGIVRFVWNRALAAKKHYFKVRGKNLSPTRDLKPLLAVAKKSRKYGWVAQADSIALQEALRNLQTAFQKFFDPKLNNGFPRFKSKHGKQGSYHCMSVSIGDGWIKIPKCPRIKARVHRAANGKVNSITISKTSTGKYYASVLVEDGTVEPEAKKALSAQAVTGVDLGLSHLCIYSNGEKQKNPRFLKRAAINLRRKQKTLSRKKKGSRNRAKARLLVAKAHERIANTRNDFQHKLSKRLIDDNQAVCVETLK
;
A
#
# COMPACT_ATOMS: atom_id res chain seq x y z
N MET A 1 11.12 -19.97 0.31
CA MET A 1 12.18 -19.34 -0.51
C MET A 1 11.60 -18.14 -1.24
N GLY A 2 12.29 -17.00 -1.30
CA GLY A 2 11.76 -15.79 -1.95
C GLY A 2 12.05 -15.77 -3.44
N TYR A 3 11.13 -15.26 -4.27
CA TYR A 3 11.35 -15.08 -5.71
C TYR A 3 12.52 -14.12 -5.97
N PRO A 4 13.68 -14.58 -6.49
CA PRO A 4 14.87 -13.74 -6.65
C PRO A 4 14.61 -12.55 -7.58
N GLY A 5 13.82 -12.75 -8.64
CA GLY A 5 13.38 -11.70 -9.56
C GLY A 5 12.58 -10.59 -8.86
N LEU A 6 11.62 -10.95 -8.00
CA LEU A 6 10.81 -9.97 -7.26
C LEU A 6 11.61 -9.17 -6.24
N ASN A 7 12.50 -9.83 -5.49
CA ASN A 7 13.33 -9.12 -4.51
C ASN A 7 14.29 -8.14 -5.20
N ARG A 8 14.83 -8.53 -6.36
CA ARG A 8 15.63 -7.64 -7.23
C ARG A 8 14.78 -6.46 -7.69
N GLN A 9 13.60 -6.71 -8.25
CA GLN A 9 12.70 -5.66 -8.73
C GLN A 9 12.35 -4.64 -7.63
N PHE A 10 11.92 -5.09 -6.45
CA PHE A 10 11.65 -4.20 -5.31
C PHE A 10 12.90 -3.43 -4.89
N GLY A 11 14.08 -4.05 -4.97
CA GLY A 11 15.37 -3.40 -4.72
C GLY A 11 15.64 -2.24 -5.66
N ILE A 12 15.46 -2.46 -6.97
CA ILE A 12 15.70 -1.46 -8.01
C ILE A 12 14.67 -0.31 -7.92
N VAL A 13 13.37 -0.63 -7.76
CA VAL A 13 12.31 0.37 -7.57
C VAL A 13 12.56 1.24 -6.33
N ARG A 14 12.97 0.62 -5.21
CA ARG A 14 13.37 1.34 -3.99
C ARG A 14 14.58 2.24 -4.24
N PHE A 15 15.57 1.76 -4.98
CA PHE A 15 16.75 2.54 -5.32
C PHE A 15 16.38 3.79 -6.13
N VAL A 16 15.55 3.65 -7.17
CA VAL A 16 15.10 4.79 -7.99
C VAL A 16 14.40 5.84 -7.13
N TRP A 17 13.45 5.44 -6.28
CA TRP A 17 12.80 6.36 -5.34
C TRP A 17 13.83 7.10 -4.47
N ASN A 18 14.72 6.35 -3.81
CA ASN A 18 15.68 6.92 -2.86
C ASN A 18 16.68 7.84 -3.57
N ARG A 19 17.15 7.47 -4.76
CA ARG A 19 18.09 8.28 -5.54
C ARG A 19 17.42 9.56 -6.04
N ALA A 20 16.17 9.49 -6.49
CA ALA A 20 15.40 10.65 -6.91
C ALA A 20 15.13 11.61 -5.74
N LEU A 21 14.72 11.09 -4.58
CA LEU A 21 14.54 11.90 -3.38
C LEU A 21 15.86 12.55 -2.94
N ALA A 22 16.98 11.82 -2.96
CA ALA A 22 18.29 12.38 -2.63
C ALA A 22 18.72 13.48 -3.60
N ALA A 23 18.55 13.26 -4.91
CA ALA A 23 18.88 14.25 -5.95
C ALA A 23 18.06 15.53 -5.76
N LYS A 24 16.75 15.40 -5.54
CA LYS A 24 15.86 16.54 -5.29
C LYS A 24 16.24 17.31 -4.03
N LYS A 25 16.51 16.61 -2.91
CA LYS A 25 16.96 17.26 -1.65
C LYS A 25 18.27 18.01 -1.83
N HIS A 26 19.23 17.39 -2.53
CA HIS A 26 20.53 18.00 -2.78
C HIS A 26 20.42 19.22 -3.70
N TYR A 27 19.68 19.11 -4.81
CA TYR A 27 19.50 20.21 -5.75
C TYR A 27 18.79 21.41 -5.11
N PHE A 28 17.75 21.15 -4.30
CA PHE A 28 17.10 22.22 -3.53
C PHE A 28 18.06 22.87 -2.53
N LYS A 29 18.88 22.09 -1.80
CA LYS A 29 19.86 22.62 -0.85
C LYS A 29 20.90 23.53 -1.52
N VAL A 30 21.36 23.20 -2.73
CA VAL A 30 22.45 23.93 -3.41
C VAL A 30 21.93 25.10 -4.26
N ARG A 31 20.78 24.94 -4.91
CA ARG A 31 20.27 25.91 -5.91
C ARG A 31 18.97 26.61 -5.50
N GLY A 32 18.35 26.21 -4.39
CA GLY A 32 17.03 26.72 -3.97
C GLY A 32 15.86 26.33 -4.88
N LYS A 33 16.12 25.58 -5.95
CA LYS A 33 15.13 25.23 -6.99
C LYS A 33 14.58 23.84 -6.79
N ASN A 34 13.30 23.66 -7.13
CA ASN A 34 12.59 22.40 -6.94
C ASN A 34 12.60 21.54 -8.22
N LEU A 35 13.17 20.33 -8.16
CA LEU A 35 13.13 19.39 -9.29
C LEU A 35 11.80 18.63 -9.35
N SER A 36 11.20 18.55 -10.52
CA SER A 36 10.07 17.66 -10.80
C SER A 36 10.54 16.22 -10.99
N PRO A 37 10.06 15.24 -10.20
CA PRO A 37 10.44 13.84 -10.39
C PRO A 37 10.09 13.28 -11.77
N THR A 38 9.01 13.75 -12.39
CA THR A 38 8.55 13.23 -13.69
C THR A 38 9.12 13.97 -14.88
N ARG A 39 9.32 15.28 -14.80
CA ARG A 39 9.93 16.06 -15.89
C ARG A 39 11.45 15.95 -15.88
N ASP A 40 12.07 16.14 -14.72
CA ASP A 40 13.52 16.35 -14.64
C ASP A 40 14.27 15.04 -14.33
N LEU A 41 13.69 14.14 -13.52
CA LEU A 41 14.36 12.91 -13.08
C LEU A 41 13.99 11.66 -13.91
N LYS A 42 12.81 11.63 -14.53
CA LYS A 42 12.37 10.50 -15.37
C LYS A 42 13.25 10.30 -16.61
N PRO A 43 13.69 11.34 -17.34
CA PRO A 43 14.59 11.16 -18.48
C PRO A 43 15.93 10.51 -18.09
N LEU A 44 16.42 10.79 -16.88
CA LEU A 44 17.66 10.21 -16.36
C LEU A 44 17.59 8.69 -16.19
N LEU A 45 16.39 8.09 -16.14
CA LEU A 45 16.25 6.63 -16.13
C LEU A 45 16.77 6.00 -17.42
N ALA A 46 16.56 6.64 -18.57
CA ALA A 46 17.05 6.13 -19.86
C ALA A 46 18.58 6.13 -19.90
N VAL A 47 19.19 7.22 -19.43
CA VAL A 47 20.66 7.35 -19.31
C VAL A 47 21.22 6.34 -18.31
N ALA A 48 20.61 6.22 -17.13
CA ALA A 48 21.05 5.30 -16.09
C ALA A 48 21.10 3.84 -16.58
N LYS A 49 20.09 3.41 -17.34
CA LYS A 49 20.01 2.05 -17.90
C LYS A 49 21.12 1.74 -18.91
N LYS A 50 21.67 2.73 -19.60
CA LYS A 50 22.78 2.57 -20.56
C LYS A 50 24.16 2.77 -19.91
N SER A 51 24.21 3.37 -18.73
CA SER A 51 25.47 3.67 -18.05
C SER A 51 26.16 2.42 -17.49
N ARG A 52 27.49 2.39 -17.49
CA ARG A 52 28.29 1.32 -16.86
C ARG A 52 27.96 1.14 -15.36
N LYS A 53 27.72 2.24 -14.64
CA LYS A 53 27.46 2.23 -13.19
C LYS A 53 26.06 1.78 -12.81
N TYR A 54 25.05 2.12 -13.60
CA TYR A 54 23.63 1.90 -13.28
C TYR A 54 22.89 1.00 -14.27
N GLY A 55 23.59 0.33 -15.20
CA GLY A 55 22.98 -0.53 -16.20
C GLY A 55 22.10 -1.65 -15.63
N TRP A 56 22.41 -2.12 -14.41
CA TRP A 56 21.58 -3.08 -13.67
C TRP A 56 20.15 -2.60 -13.39
N VAL A 57 19.86 -1.30 -13.49
CA VAL A 57 18.50 -0.76 -13.39
C VAL A 57 17.58 -1.30 -14.50
N ALA A 58 18.13 -1.65 -15.66
CA ALA A 58 17.39 -2.23 -16.79
C ALA A 58 16.82 -3.63 -16.51
N GLN A 59 17.23 -4.27 -15.41
CA GLN A 59 16.75 -5.60 -15.00
C GLN A 59 15.35 -5.56 -14.37
N ALA A 60 14.85 -4.38 -13.98
CA ALA A 60 13.48 -4.19 -13.51
C ALA A 60 12.56 -3.73 -14.65
N ASP A 61 11.26 -3.97 -14.48
CA ASP A 61 10.24 -3.41 -15.35
C ASP A 61 10.34 -1.88 -15.44
N SER A 62 10.36 -1.35 -16.66
CA SER A 62 10.51 0.08 -16.93
C SER A 62 9.35 0.90 -16.36
N ILE A 63 8.13 0.34 -16.39
CA ILE A 63 6.92 0.99 -15.88
C ILE A 63 7.00 1.12 -14.37
N ALA A 64 7.40 0.06 -13.67
CA ALA A 64 7.60 0.10 -12.22
C ALA A 64 8.62 1.17 -11.78
N LEU A 65 9.66 1.43 -12.58
CA LEU A 65 10.63 2.49 -12.30
C LEU A 65 10.04 3.89 -12.49
N GLN A 66 9.30 4.10 -13.58
CA GLN A 66 8.62 5.37 -13.84
C GLN A 66 7.57 5.64 -12.77
N GLU A 67 6.84 4.60 -12.35
CA GLU A 67 5.84 4.67 -11.30
C GLU A 67 6.46 5.04 -9.94
N ALA A 68 7.70 4.61 -9.66
CA ALA A 68 8.42 5.06 -8.48
C ALA A 68 8.59 6.60 -8.44
N LEU A 69 8.85 7.22 -9.60
CA LEU A 69 8.99 8.67 -9.72
C LEU A 69 7.65 9.40 -9.67
N ARG A 70 6.60 8.83 -10.29
CA ARG A 70 5.22 9.37 -10.18
C ARG A 70 4.75 9.37 -8.73
N ASN A 71 4.91 8.26 -8.03
CA ASN A 71 4.61 8.20 -6.59
C ASN A 71 5.40 9.25 -5.78
N LEU A 72 6.65 9.55 -6.17
CA LEU A 72 7.44 10.57 -5.49
C LEU A 72 6.88 11.98 -5.76
N GLN A 73 6.47 12.25 -7.00
CA GLN A 73 5.77 13.49 -7.35
C GLN A 73 4.49 13.63 -6.53
N THR A 74 3.64 12.60 -6.49
CA THR A 74 2.41 12.59 -5.68
C THR A 74 2.70 12.81 -4.20
N ALA A 75 3.76 12.21 -3.66
CA ALA A 75 4.15 12.42 -2.27
C ALA A 75 4.56 13.87 -1.98
N PHE A 76 5.20 14.56 -2.94
CA PHE A 76 5.49 15.99 -2.80
C PHE A 76 4.25 16.86 -3.00
N GLN A 77 3.37 16.55 -3.95
CA GLN A 77 2.09 17.25 -4.11
C GLN A 77 1.29 17.21 -2.81
N LYS A 78 1.19 16.01 -2.21
CA LYS A 78 0.52 15.81 -0.91
C LYS A 78 1.20 16.49 0.27
N PHE A 79 2.52 16.72 0.20
CA PHE A 79 3.28 17.42 1.23
C PHE A 79 3.07 18.95 1.16
N PHE A 80 2.89 19.49 -0.05
CA PHE A 80 2.63 20.92 -0.25
C PHE A 80 1.14 21.29 -0.16
N ASP A 81 0.24 20.31 -0.12
CA ASP A 81 -1.19 20.54 0.06
C ASP A 81 -1.50 20.83 1.54
N PRO A 82 -1.88 22.06 1.91
CA PRO A 82 -2.15 22.43 3.30
C PRO A 82 -3.38 21.75 3.89
N LYS A 83 -4.31 21.25 3.04
CA LYS A 83 -5.49 20.50 3.49
C LYS A 83 -5.12 19.11 3.98
N LEU A 84 -3.96 18.62 3.58
CA LEU A 84 -3.49 17.29 3.95
C LEU A 84 -2.38 17.42 5.01
N ASN A 85 -2.59 16.83 6.18
CA ASN A 85 -1.56 16.79 7.24
C ASN A 85 -0.48 15.74 6.95
N ASN A 86 0.24 15.88 5.82
CA ASN A 86 1.27 14.97 5.38
C ASN A 86 2.68 15.53 5.61
N GLY A 87 3.54 14.74 6.24
CA GLY A 87 4.95 15.10 6.43
C GLY A 87 5.80 14.91 5.16
N PHE A 88 7.03 15.44 5.22
CA PHE A 88 8.01 15.37 4.14
C PHE A 88 8.28 13.92 3.66
N PRO A 89 8.41 13.66 2.34
CA PRO A 89 8.68 12.33 1.82
C PRO A 89 9.96 11.68 2.40
N ARG A 90 9.86 10.42 2.82
CA ARG A 90 10.96 9.68 3.46
C ARG A 90 11.63 8.68 2.52
N PHE A 91 12.89 8.35 2.81
CA PHE A 91 13.57 7.25 2.14
C PHE A 91 12.88 5.92 2.42
N LYS A 92 12.72 5.11 1.38
CA LYS A 92 12.18 3.75 1.46
C LYS A 92 13.23 2.79 2.00
N SER A 93 12.81 1.89 2.87
CA SER A 93 13.66 0.86 3.51
C SER A 93 13.43 -0.52 2.91
N LYS A 94 14.48 -1.35 2.83
CA LYS A 94 14.41 -2.78 2.45
C LYS A 94 13.58 -3.61 3.44
N HIS A 95 13.47 -3.13 4.68
CA HIS A 95 12.81 -3.84 5.78
C HIS A 95 11.35 -3.42 6.00
N GLY A 96 10.87 -2.41 5.25
CA GLY A 96 9.49 -1.94 5.29
C GLY A 96 8.63 -2.58 4.21
N LYS A 97 7.42 -2.01 4.01
CA LYS A 97 6.55 -2.34 2.88
C LYS A 97 7.25 -2.01 1.57
N GLN A 98 7.21 -2.95 0.64
CA GLN A 98 7.74 -2.80 -0.72
C GLN A 98 6.62 -3.07 -1.72
N GLY A 99 6.73 -2.50 -2.91
CA GLY A 99 5.79 -2.78 -3.97
C GLY A 99 6.32 -2.36 -5.33
N SER A 100 5.71 -2.92 -6.37
CA SER A 100 5.95 -2.60 -7.77
C SER A 100 4.63 -2.71 -8.54
N TYR A 101 4.39 -1.74 -9.40
CA TYR A 101 3.20 -1.63 -10.23
C TYR A 101 3.55 -1.98 -11.67
N HIS A 102 2.66 -2.73 -12.33
CA HIS A 102 2.82 -3.22 -13.69
C HIS A 102 1.50 -3.09 -14.44
N CYS A 103 1.49 -2.49 -15.61
CA CYS A 103 0.29 -2.40 -16.46
C CYS A 103 0.48 -2.93 -17.89
N MET A 104 1.68 -3.39 -18.24
CA MET A 104 1.96 -3.97 -19.56
C MET A 104 2.45 -5.41 -19.40
N SER A 105 2.07 -6.27 -20.36
CA SER A 105 2.45 -7.69 -20.40
C SER A 105 2.18 -8.43 -19.09
N VAL A 106 1.06 -8.07 -18.44
CA VAL A 106 0.57 -8.69 -17.22
C VAL A 106 -0.48 -9.73 -17.57
N SER A 107 -0.48 -10.85 -16.84
CA SER A 107 -1.56 -11.84 -16.95
C SER A 107 -1.71 -12.62 -15.66
N ILE A 108 -2.88 -13.20 -15.49
CA ILE A 108 -3.23 -14.10 -14.41
C ILE A 108 -3.70 -15.42 -15.03
N GLY A 109 -3.35 -16.53 -14.40
CA GLY A 109 -3.89 -17.84 -14.74
C GLY A 109 -4.13 -18.65 -13.48
N ASP A 110 -4.49 -19.91 -13.64
CA ASP A 110 -4.78 -20.76 -12.48
C ASP A 110 -3.52 -21.06 -11.67
N GLY A 111 -3.49 -20.60 -10.43
CA GLY A 111 -2.35 -20.77 -9.53
C GLY A 111 -1.12 -19.92 -9.86
N TRP A 112 -1.19 -18.93 -10.77
CA TRP A 112 -0.04 -18.08 -11.10
C TRP A 112 -0.39 -16.66 -11.59
N ILE A 113 0.59 -15.75 -11.46
CA ILE A 113 0.57 -14.42 -12.07
C ILE A 113 1.84 -14.21 -12.89
N LYS A 114 1.74 -13.38 -13.93
CA LYS A 114 2.86 -12.96 -14.77
C LYS A 114 2.98 -11.45 -14.74
N ILE A 115 4.21 -10.98 -14.56
CA ILE A 115 4.59 -9.58 -14.68
C ILE A 115 5.87 -9.48 -15.52
N PRO A 116 6.20 -8.31 -16.09
CA PRO A 116 7.42 -8.13 -16.87
C PRO A 116 8.68 -8.49 -16.07
N LYS A 117 9.71 -8.99 -16.79
CA LYS A 117 11.05 -9.29 -16.26
C LYS A 117 11.09 -10.32 -15.11
N CYS A 118 9.99 -11.01 -14.85
CA CYS A 118 9.94 -12.15 -13.94
C CYS A 118 9.36 -13.38 -14.64
N PRO A 119 9.80 -14.60 -14.30
CA PRO A 119 9.09 -15.82 -14.70
C PRO A 119 7.69 -15.84 -14.08
N ARG A 120 6.83 -16.74 -14.54
CA ARG A 120 5.51 -16.97 -13.92
C ARG A 120 5.68 -17.21 -12.42
N ILE A 121 4.95 -16.46 -11.61
CA ILE A 121 5.02 -16.48 -10.16
C ILE A 121 3.84 -17.30 -9.67
N LYS A 122 4.12 -18.42 -9.00
CA LYS A 122 3.08 -19.21 -8.32
C LYS A 122 2.34 -18.32 -7.32
N ALA A 123 1.02 -18.29 -7.39
CA ALA A 123 0.16 -17.44 -6.58
C ALA A 123 -1.12 -18.18 -6.22
N ARG A 124 -1.60 -17.98 -4.99
CA ARG A 124 -2.95 -18.44 -4.63
C ARG A 124 -3.96 -17.44 -5.18
N VAL A 125 -4.56 -17.78 -6.30
CA VAL A 125 -5.66 -17.00 -6.91
C VAL A 125 -6.94 -17.38 -6.17
N HIS A 126 -7.57 -16.40 -5.53
CA HIS A 126 -8.74 -16.61 -4.67
C HIS A 126 -10.07 -16.29 -5.37
N ARG A 127 -10.01 -15.62 -6.52
CA ARG A 127 -11.14 -15.24 -7.38
C ARG A 127 -10.71 -15.37 -8.83
N ALA A 128 -11.57 -15.90 -9.68
CA ALA A 128 -11.36 -15.89 -11.12
C ALA A 128 -11.33 -14.45 -11.62
N ALA A 129 -10.40 -14.15 -12.53
CA ALA A 129 -10.36 -12.86 -13.22
C ALA A 129 -11.15 -12.99 -14.51
N ASN A 130 -12.44 -12.67 -14.46
CA ASN A 130 -13.30 -12.66 -15.63
C ASN A 130 -13.15 -11.27 -16.28
N GLY A 131 -12.46 -11.20 -17.41
CA GLY A 131 -12.23 -9.94 -18.14
C GLY A 131 -10.77 -9.60 -18.37
N LYS A 132 -10.52 -8.36 -18.81
CA LYS A 132 -9.19 -7.90 -19.21
C LYS A 132 -8.37 -7.48 -17.99
N VAL A 133 -7.18 -8.05 -17.84
CA VAL A 133 -6.26 -7.63 -16.78
C VAL A 133 -5.56 -6.32 -17.18
N ASN A 134 -5.89 -5.24 -16.48
CA ASN A 134 -5.34 -3.90 -16.75
C ASN A 134 -4.04 -3.65 -16.00
N SER A 135 -3.94 -4.08 -14.74
CA SER A 135 -2.69 -3.93 -13.99
C SER A 135 -2.54 -4.95 -12.87
N ILE A 136 -1.28 -5.21 -12.51
CA ILE A 136 -0.91 -6.01 -11.35
C ILE A 136 0.03 -5.18 -10.48
N THR A 137 -0.36 -4.95 -9.24
CA THR A 137 0.51 -4.38 -8.20
C THR A 137 0.96 -5.48 -7.25
N ILE A 138 2.24 -5.80 -7.26
CA ILE A 138 2.82 -6.74 -6.30
C ILE A 138 3.31 -5.96 -5.10
N SER A 139 2.98 -6.41 -3.90
CA SER A 139 3.47 -5.84 -2.66
C SER A 139 4.06 -6.91 -1.74
N LYS A 140 5.01 -6.48 -0.92
CA LYS A 140 5.65 -7.29 0.12
C LYS A 140 5.54 -6.58 1.45
N THR A 141 4.98 -7.26 2.45
CA THR A 141 4.86 -6.72 3.81
C THR A 141 6.20 -6.82 4.55
N SER A 142 6.30 -6.09 5.66
CA SER A 142 7.49 -6.09 6.52
C SER A 142 7.77 -7.46 7.17
N THR A 143 6.76 -8.35 7.19
CA THR A 143 6.88 -9.74 7.67
C THR A 143 7.34 -10.72 6.58
N GLY A 144 7.38 -10.27 5.32
CA GLY A 144 7.82 -11.08 4.18
C GLY A 144 6.69 -11.76 3.42
N LYS A 145 5.42 -11.46 3.72
CA LYS A 145 4.27 -11.93 2.92
C LYS A 145 4.17 -11.15 1.62
N TYR A 146 3.80 -11.84 0.55
CA TYR A 146 3.60 -11.26 -0.77
C TYR A 146 2.12 -11.23 -1.09
N TYR A 147 1.66 -10.13 -1.69
CA TYR A 147 0.29 -9.95 -2.16
C TYR A 147 0.34 -9.40 -3.59
N ALA A 148 -0.61 -9.81 -4.42
CA ALA A 148 -0.83 -9.24 -5.74
C ALA A 148 -2.25 -8.66 -5.77
N SER A 149 -2.34 -7.36 -6.06
CA SER A 149 -3.60 -6.70 -6.39
C SER A 149 -3.73 -6.68 -7.90
N VAL A 150 -4.80 -7.25 -8.43
CA VAL A 150 -5.05 -7.35 -9.86
C VAL A 150 -6.24 -6.47 -10.17
N LEU A 151 -6.05 -5.51 -11.07
CA LEU A 151 -7.12 -4.69 -11.61
C LEU A 151 -7.63 -5.37 -12.87
N VAL A 152 -8.91 -5.74 -12.86
CA VAL A 152 -9.60 -6.41 -13.96
C VAL A 152 -10.74 -5.49 -14.40
N GLU A 153 -10.88 -5.34 -15.70
CA GLU A 153 -12.05 -4.75 -16.34
C GLU A 153 -12.94 -5.90 -16.78
N ASP A 154 -14.03 -6.11 -16.05
CA ASP A 154 -14.93 -7.27 -16.20
C ASP A 154 -16.05 -7.04 -17.22
N GLY A 155 -16.19 -5.80 -17.71
CA GLY A 155 -17.22 -5.42 -18.68
C GLY A 155 -18.65 -5.52 -18.15
N THR A 156 -18.81 -5.67 -16.83
CA THR A 156 -20.14 -5.70 -16.21
C THR A 156 -20.74 -4.30 -16.20
N VAL A 157 -22.01 -4.20 -16.57
CA VAL A 157 -22.73 -2.93 -16.53
C VAL A 157 -22.88 -2.49 -15.08
N GLU A 158 -22.53 -1.25 -14.78
CA GLU A 158 -22.75 -0.69 -13.44
C GLU A 158 -24.25 -0.74 -13.11
N PRO A 159 -24.65 -1.23 -11.93
CA PRO A 159 -26.05 -1.27 -11.56
C PRO A 159 -26.61 0.15 -11.53
N GLU A 160 -27.81 0.35 -12.10
CA GLU A 160 -28.47 1.65 -12.07
C GLU A 160 -28.68 2.11 -10.63
N ALA A 161 -28.42 3.41 -10.38
CA ALA A 161 -28.71 4.02 -9.10
C ALA A 161 -30.21 3.91 -8.80
N LYS A 162 -30.57 3.45 -7.60
CA LYS A 162 -31.97 3.38 -7.17
C LYS A 162 -32.57 4.79 -7.18
N LYS A 163 -33.63 4.98 -7.99
CA LYS A 163 -34.30 6.28 -8.17
C LYS A 163 -35.20 6.67 -6.98
N ALA A 164 -35.66 5.68 -6.21
CA ALA A 164 -36.46 5.90 -5.01
C ALA A 164 -35.84 5.15 -3.82
N LEU A 165 -35.71 5.85 -2.68
CA LEU A 165 -35.23 5.29 -1.42
C LEU A 165 -36.43 5.14 -0.47
N SER A 166 -36.56 3.99 0.18
CA SER A 166 -37.49 3.85 1.30
C SER A 166 -36.89 4.52 2.53
N ALA A 167 -37.64 5.39 3.21
CA ALA A 167 -37.19 6.06 4.43
C ALA A 167 -36.79 5.07 5.54
N GLN A 168 -37.44 3.90 5.59
CA GLN A 168 -37.12 2.83 6.55
C GLN A 168 -35.81 2.10 6.23
N ALA A 169 -35.29 2.24 5.00
CA ALA A 169 -34.05 1.63 4.54
C ALA A 169 -32.87 2.62 4.52
N VAL A 170 -33.05 3.81 5.11
CA VAL A 170 -31.99 4.80 5.32
C VAL A 170 -31.54 4.73 6.77
N THR A 171 -30.23 4.55 6.99
CA THR A 171 -29.64 4.54 8.32
C THR A 171 -28.68 5.71 8.49
N GLY A 172 -28.88 6.47 9.57
CA GLY A 172 -27.89 7.42 10.08
C GLY A 172 -26.86 6.69 10.94
N VAL A 173 -25.58 7.02 10.78
CA VAL A 173 -24.47 6.43 11.54
C VAL A 173 -23.69 7.54 12.23
N ASP A 174 -23.74 7.54 13.55
CA ASP A 174 -22.96 8.42 14.43
C ASP A 174 -21.70 7.68 14.92
N LEU A 175 -20.52 8.31 14.91
CA LEU A 175 -19.26 7.66 15.27
C LEU A 175 -18.81 8.04 16.68
N GLY A 176 -18.59 7.02 17.53
CA GLY A 176 -18.29 7.21 18.95
C GLY A 176 -16.93 6.69 19.41
N LEU A 177 -16.56 7.08 20.64
CA LEU A 177 -15.39 6.55 21.36
C LEU A 177 -15.73 5.34 22.25
N SER A 178 -16.95 5.31 22.81
CA SER A 178 -17.44 4.21 23.65
C SER A 178 -17.89 3.03 22.79
N HIS A 179 -18.80 3.31 21.86
CA HIS A 179 -19.24 2.44 20.77
C HIS A 179 -18.63 2.97 19.48
N LEU A 180 -18.29 2.08 18.55
CA LEU A 180 -17.68 2.51 17.30
C LEU A 180 -18.66 3.31 16.46
N CYS A 181 -19.87 2.80 16.32
CA CYS A 181 -20.97 3.50 15.69
C CYS A 181 -22.29 3.20 16.39
N ILE A 182 -23.19 4.19 16.34
CA ILE A 182 -24.57 4.12 16.81
C ILE A 182 -25.45 4.42 15.59
N TYR A 183 -26.46 3.57 15.39
CA TYR A 183 -27.38 3.69 14.27
C TYR A 183 -28.61 4.50 14.66
N SER A 184 -29.30 5.08 13.68
CA SER A 184 -30.54 5.86 13.90
C SER A 184 -31.67 5.05 14.54
N ASN A 185 -31.68 3.73 14.39
CA ASN A 185 -32.61 2.82 15.08
C ASN A 185 -32.21 2.51 16.54
N GLY A 186 -31.13 3.13 17.05
CA GLY A 186 -30.64 2.96 18.41
C GLY A 186 -29.71 1.76 18.62
N GLU A 187 -29.52 0.89 17.62
CA GLU A 187 -28.57 -0.22 17.70
C GLU A 187 -27.13 0.30 17.80
N LYS A 188 -26.27 -0.43 18.52
CA LYS A 188 -24.91 0.01 18.85
C LYS A 188 -23.87 -1.03 18.46
N GLN A 189 -22.92 -0.63 17.64
CA GLN A 189 -21.76 -1.45 17.34
C GLN A 189 -20.64 -1.17 18.34
N LYS A 190 -20.32 -2.16 19.18
CA LYS A 190 -19.23 -2.05 20.17
C LYS A 190 -17.88 -1.73 19.50
N ASN A 191 -17.07 -0.88 20.13
CA ASN A 191 -15.69 -0.61 19.72
C ASN A 191 -14.77 -1.74 20.24
N PRO A 192 -14.17 -2.58 19.36
CA PRO A 192 -13.36 -3.71 19.81
C PRO A 192 -12.03 -3.32 20.47
N ARG A 193 -11.61 -2.05 20.35
CA ARG A 193 -10.38 -1.48 20.94
C ARG A 193 -9.14 -2.35 20.71
N PHE A 194 -8.97 -2.87 19.48
CA PHE A 194 -7.91 -3.81 19.11
C PHE A 194 -6.49 -3.31 19.50
N LEU A 195 -6.23 -2.01 19.31
CA LEU A 195 -4.95 -1.40 19.68
C LEU A 195 -4.70 -1.44 21.19
N LYS A 196 -5.69 -1.07 22.01
CA LYS A 196 -5.58 -1.06 23.47
C LYS A 196 -5.29 -2.47 24.00
N ARG A 197 -6.01 -3.48 23.49
CA ARG A 197 -5.81 -4.89 23.84
C ARG A 197 -4.41 -5.40 23.46
N ALA A 198 -3.87 -4.94 22.33
CA ALA A 198 -2.55 -5.36 21.86
C ALA A 198 -1.38 -4.54 22.43
N ALA A 199 -1.65 -3.41 23.10
CA ALA A 199 -0.65 -2.42 23.49
C ALA A 199 0.45 -3.00 24.41
N ILE A 200 0.08 -3.81 25.40
CA ILE A 200 1.02 -4.43 26.34
C ILE A 200 2.01 -5.34 25.60
N ASN A 201 1.49 -6.23 24.76
CA ASN A 201 2.30 -7.15 23.94
C ASN A 201 3.22 -6.37 22.98
N LEU A 202 2.68 -5.31 22.35
CA LEU A 202 3.45 -4.48 21.44
C LEU A 202 4.60 -3.76 22.15
N ARG A 203 4.32 -3.15 23.32
CA ARG A 203 5.31 -2.48 24.17
C ARG A 203 6.43 -3.44 24.58
N ARG A 204 6.09 -4.66 25.03
CA ARG A 204 7.08 -5.70 25.39
C ARG A 204 8.00 -6.02 24.20
N LYS A 205 7.44 -6.27 23.02
CA LYS A 205 8.22 -6.58 21.80
C LYS A 205 9.09 -5.41 21.34
N GLN A 206 8.59 -4.18 21.43
CA GLN A 206 9.36 -2.97 21.11
C GLN A 206 10.53 -2.76 22.09
N LYS A 207 10.31 -2.95 23.40
CA LYS A 207 11.37 -2.89 24.43
C LYS A 207 12.45 -3.94 24.20
N THR A 208 12.07 -5.16 23.82
CA THR A 208 13.03 -6.20 23.45
C THR A 208 13.84 -5.78 22.22
N LEU A 209 13.19 -5.23 21.19
CA LEU A 209 13.87 -4.77 19.98
C LEU A 209 14.88 -3.65 20.27
N SER A 210 14.53 -2.65 21.09
CA SER A 210 15.39 -1.50 21.38
C SER A 210 16.69 -1.93 22.08
N ARG A 211 16.61 -2.92 22.97
CA ARG A 211 17.76 -3.50 23.70
C ARG A 211 18.70 -4.33 22.83
N LYS A 212 18.33 -4.72 21.60
CA LYS A 212 19.21 -5.53 20.74
C LYS A 212 20.20 -4.66 19.95
N LYS A 213 21.47 -5.08 19.92
CA LYS A 213 22.55 -4.45 19.14
C LYS A 213 22.14 -4.24 17.68
N LYS A 214 22.32 -3.03 17.16
CA LYS A 214 22.04 -2.67 15.76
C LYS A 214 22.84 -3.58 14.82
N GLY A 215 22.22 -4.04 13.73
CA GLY A 215 22.84 -4.96 12.77
C GLY A 215 22.89 -6.43 13.17
N SER A 216 22.68 -6.78 14.45
CA SER A 216 22.74 -8.18 14.88
C SER A 216 21.61 -9.06 14.33
N ARG A 217 21.88 -10.36 14.13
CA ARG A 217 20.86 -11.38 13.79
C ARG A 217 19.70 -11.38 14.80
N ASN A 218 20.00 -11.20 16.09
CA ASN A 218 18.99 -11.15 17.14
C ASN A 218 18.06 -9.94 17.03
N ARG A 219 18.60 -8.77 16.65
CA ARG A 219 17.77 -7.60 16.34
C ARG A 219 16.88 -7.84 15.12
N ALA A 220 17.39 -8.51 14.08
CA ALA A 220 16.61 -8.84 12.90
C ALA A 220 15.41 -9.75 13.25
N LYS A 221 15.62 -10.76 14.11
CA LYS A 221 14.55 -11.62 14.66
C LYS A 221 13.54 -10.79 15.46
N ALA A 222 13.99 -9.96 16.41
CA ALA A 222 13.11 -9.11 17.23
C ALA A 222 12.27 -8.13 16.39
N ARG A 223 12.87 -7.54 15.35
CA ARG A 223 12.16 -6.64 14.41
C ARG A 223 11.01 -7.36 13.71
N LEU A 224 11.23 -8.61 13.30
CA LEU A 224 10.20 -9.42 12.65
C LEU A 224 9.04 -9.72 13.60
N LEU A 225 9.30 -9.97 14.88
CA LEU A 225 8.25 -10.17 15.90
C LEU A 225 7.40 -8.92 16.11
N VAL A 226 8.03 -7.74 16.15
CA VAL A 226 7.32 -6.46 16.19
C VAL A 226 6.47 -6.26 14.93
N ALA A 227 7.04 -6.53 13.75
CA ALA A 227 6.31 -6.42 12.47
C ALA A 227 5.09 -7.37 12.42
N LYS A 228 5.23 -8.62 12.90
CA LYS A 228 4.12 -9.58 13.00
C LYS A 228 3.02 -9.10 13.95
N ALA A 229 3.38 -8.48 15.07
CA ALA A 229 2.40 -7.91 16.00
C ALA A 229 1.61 -6.76 15.36
N HIS A 230 2.28 -5.83 14.69
CA HIS A 230 1.62 -4.76 13.95
C HIS A 230 0.74 -5.28 12.80
N GLU A 231 1.23 -6.26 12.03
CA GLU A 231 0.47 -6.86 10.92
C GLU A 231 -0.80 -7.55 11.43
N ARG A 232 -0.74 -8.27 12.55
CA ARG A 232 -1.92 -8.87 13.17
C ARG A 232 -2.96 -7.81 13.54
N ILE A 233 -2.54 -6.72 14.20
CA ILE A 233 -3.44 -5.62 14.58
C ILE A 233 -4.08 -5.00 13.34
N ALA A 234 -3.28 -4.69 12.31
CA ALA A 234 -3.79 -4.10 11.08
C ALA A 234 -4.79 -5.02 10.38
N ASN A 235 -4.47 -6.31 10.24
CA ASN A 235 -5.36 -7.28 9.61
C ASN A 235 -6.66 -7.45 10.40
N THR A 236 -6.61 -7.54 11.74
CA THR A 236 -7.81 -7.65 12.58
C THR A 236 -8.69 -6.40 12.48
N ARG A 237 -8.10 -5.21 12.43
CA ARG A 237 -8.83 -3.96 12.22
C ARG A 237 -9.51 -3.93 10.86
N ASN A 238 -8.77 -4.25 9.81
CA ASN A 238 -9.30 -4.25 8.44
C ASN A 238 -10.41 -5.29 8.27
N ASP A 239 -10.24 -6.50 8.80
CA ASP A 239 -11.26 -7.56 8.75
C ASP A 239 -12.58 -7.10 9.40
N PHE A 240 -12.48 -6.52 10.60
CA PHE A 240 -13.64 -5.99 11.30
C PHE A 240 -14.30 -4.83 10.53
N GLN A 241 -13.50 -3.88 10.01
CA GLN A 241 -14.02 -2.75 9.23
C GLN A 241 -14.72 -3.20 7.95
N HIS A 242 -14.14 -4.14 7.21
CA HIS A 242 -14.74 -4.64 5.97
C HIS A 242 -16.02 -5.44 6.22
N LYS A 243 -16.07 -6.26 7.28
CA LYS A 243 -17.30 -6.98 7.66
C LYS A 243 -18.40 -6.02 8.07
N LEU A 244 -18.05 -4.98 8.82
CA LEU A 244 -18.99 -3.96 9.25
C LEU A 244 -19.50 -3.13 8.06
N SER A 245 -18.60 -2.65 7.20
CA SER A 245 -19.00 -1.86 6.03
C SER A 245 -19.83 -2.68 5.06
N LYS A 246 -19.49 -3.97 4.86
CA LYS A 246 -20.28 -4.85 4.02
C LYS A 246 -21.69 -5.02 4.59
N ARG A 247 -21.82 -5.34 5.88
CA ARG A 247 -23.12 -5.45 6.55
C ARG A 247 -23.93 -4.17 6.39
N LEU A 248 -23.32 -3.01 6.64
CA LEU A 248 -24.00 -1.73 6.53
C LEU A 248 -24.58 -1.46 5.15
N ILE A 249 -23.86 -1.84 4.09
CA ILE A 249 -24.29 -1.62 2.71
C ILE A 249 -25.27 -2.71 2.25
N ASP A 250 -25.12 -3.94 2.72
CA ASP A 250 -26.05 -5.04 2.40
C ASP A 250 -27.43 -4.80 3.07
N ASP A 251 -27.44 -4.27 4.29
CA ASP A 251 -28.65 -4.10 5.10
C ASP A 251 -29.41 -2.78 4.81
N ASN A 252 -28.79 -1.81 4.14
CA ASN A 252 -29.36 -0.47 3.95
C ASN A 252 -29.31 0.00 2.48
N GLN A 253 -30.31 0.78 2.06
CA GLN A 253 -30.32 1.40 0.73
C GLN A 253 -29.51 2.70 0.66
N ALA A 254 -29.45 3.43 1.79
CA ALA A 254 -28.60 4.59 1.93
C ALA A 254 -28.03 4.68 3.35
N VAL A 255 -26.80 5.17 3.47
CA VAL A 255 -26.10 5.34 4.74
C VAL A 255 -25.64 6.79 4.85
N CYS A 256 -26.16 7.49 5.86
CA CYS A 256 -25.77 8.87 6.17
C CYS A 256 -24.73 8.83 7.29
N VAL A 257 -23.54 9.38 7.03
CA VAL A 257 -22.46 9.50 8.01
C VAL A 257 -22.18 10.97 8.29
N GLU A 258 -21.88 11.29 9.54
CA GLU A 258 -21.43 12.63 9.90
C GLU A 258 -20.07 12.96 9.26
N THR A 259 -19.86 14.25 9.00
CA THR A 259 -18.53 14.74 8.61
C THR A 259 -17.69 14.94 9.85
N LEU A 260 -16.75 14.03 10.09
CA LEU A 260 -15.74 14.20 11.13
C LEU A 260 -14.78 15.34 10.74
N LYS A 261 -14.73 16.40 11.55
CA LYS A 261 -13.75 17.49 11.42
C LYS A 261 -12.37 17.11 11.95
#